data_AF-A0A2V2V7Q9-F1
#
_entry.id   AF-A0A2V2V7Q9-F1
#
_cell.length_a   1.000
_cell.length_b   1.000
_cell.length_c   1.000
_cell.angle_alpha   90.00
_cell.angle_beta   90.00
_cell.angle_gamma   90.00
#
_symmetry.space_group_name_H-M   'P 1'
#
loop_
_entity.id
_entity.type
_entity.pdbx_description
1 polymer ?
#
loop_
_entity_poly.entity_id
_entity_poly.type
_entity_poly.pdbx_seq_one_letter_code
_entity_poly.pdbx_strand_id
1 'polypeptide(L)'
;MPARTFSTSCCTTMRSSSQWFAYSVAEQTFLFDKIAKMVSLYTSEVSILSILGSFSRRGVKGYIIYDVALKGHQPSTGLPCKGWGMIVVTSPNKNNYESWAKLVRAKQIIINCPEENDVRAMCVWMKHNGQLAEEEADYWKKVNGRMDKVGPLLRYIFDESEYKSRIDSCESKVNSMNLFDTYYYSILGTNEVCDDSHISHKVVKVKRLRGKEDAELPLNALISSYLGNLVTCKLAELMAPNDFILLVLAIKDDLLSKALEKYSVFTFLSEGFVNAIIPKLKELKLKKKKMKMLRHIAVRWNHIHMSAPSSPLFYRYWKNLKEKIKIEYRVLYKPVAQNFPLVDAFFFMESPQKTLVGLQITTASEHHTIPSTVNLFKVRMASYFNGWEEFSEGLSWEIIYIQHADSTPMTGWQRCGPLETENLTLAENVIVAFWKENVRQYQVSVSSRDFPREEAPPTVEEQRQQETNS
;
A
#
# COMPACT_ATOMS: atom_id res chain seq x y z
N MET A 1 16.09 -3.00 11.42
CA MET A 1 14.93 -2.52 12.22
C MET A 1 13.64 -3.02 11.59
N PRO A 2 12.68 -3.51 12.39
CA PRO A 2 11.35 -3.89 11.91
C PRO A 2 10.60 -2.67 11.34
N ALA A 3 9.55 -2.92 10.55
CA ALA A 3 8.71 -1.90 9.91
C ALA A 3 7.96 -0.96 10.88
N ARG A 4 8.14 -1.17 12.18
CA ARG A 4 7.44 -0.48 13.25
C ARG A 4 8.47 -0.32 14.35
N THR A 5 9.10 0.85 14.42
CA THR A 5 9.97 1.20 15.54
C THR A 5 9.14 2.05 16.48
N PHE A 6 8.49 1.38 17.44
CA PHE A 6 8.09 2.04 18.67
C PHE A 6 9.35 2.19 19.50
N SER A 7 9.65 3.43 19.85
CA SER A 7 10.72 3.79 20.76
C SER A 7 10.07 4.29 22.03
N THR A 8 10.20 3.56 23.12
CA THR A 8 9.75 4.05 24.43
C THR A 8 10.96 4.52 25.23
N SER A 9 10.95 5.80 25.64
CA SER A 9 12.07 6.42 26.35
C SER A 9 11.75 6.60 27.83
N CYS A 10 12.61 6.06 28.69
CA CYS A 10 12.64 6.40 30.11
C CYS A 10 13.83 7.35 30.36
N CYS A 11 13.50 8.53 30.90
CA CYS A 11 14.41 9.49 31.53
C CYS A 11 15.65 9.95 30.74
N THR A 12 15.69 11.26 30.50
CA THR A 12 16.80 12.11 30.01
C THR A 12 17.21 11.96 28.54
N THR A 13 17.34 13.14 27.90
CA THR A 13 17.81 13.36 26.52
C THR A 13 19.11 12.63 26.25
N MET A 14 19.22 12.01 25.07
CA MET A 14 20.44 11.41 24.55
C MET A 14 21.56 12.46 24.59
N ARG A 15 22.47 12.39 25.58
CA ARG A 15 23.57 13.36 25.69
C ARG A 15 24.69 12.89 24.79
N SER A 16 25.20 13.78 23.93
CA SER A 16 26.40 13.54 23.13
C SER A 16 27.62 13.14 23.98
N SER A 17 27.58 13.44 25.29
CA SER A 17 28.59 13.09 26.30
C SER A 17 28.51 11.66 26.87
N SER A 18 27.63 10.78 26.39
CA SER A 18 27.53 9.40 26.90
C SER A 18 28.80 8.60 26.58
N GLN A 19 29.48 8.12 27.61
CA GLN A 19 30.76 7.40 27.52
C GLN A 19 30.57 5.94 27.08
N TRP A 20 29.42 5.36 27.42
CA TRP A 20 29.09 3.97 27.14
C TRP A 20 27.78 3.83 26.37
N PHE A 21 27.70 2.80 25.54
CA PHE A 21 26.52 2.46 24.76
C PHE A 21 26.28 0.95 24.82
N ALA A 22 25.07 0.52 25.18
CA ALA A 22 24.68 -0.88 25.20
C ALA A 22 23.60 -1.12 24.14
N TYR A 23 23.79 -2.15 23.31
CA TYR A 23 22.81 -2.63 22.34
C TYR A 23 22.43 -4.07 22.68
N SER A 24 21.20 -4.28 23.10
CA SER A 24 20.67 -5.61 23.43
C SER A 24 19.73 -6.07 22.32
N VAL A 25 19.89 -7.31 21.87
CA VAL A 25 19.00 -7.96 20.90
C VAL A 25 18.95 -9.46 21.18
N ALA A 26 17.74 -10.01 21.25
CA ALA A 26 17.52 -11.39 21.72
C ALA A 26 18.24 -11.64 23.07
N GLU A 27 19.12 -12.63 23.15
CA GLU A 27 19.89 -12.97 24.36
C GLU A 27 21.29 -12.33 24.40
N GLN A 28 21.60 -11.47 23.43
CA GLN A 28 22.92 -10.87 23.27
C GLN A 28 22.91 -9.40 23.64
N THR A 29 23.93 -8.94 24.35
CA THR A 29 24.19 -7.51 24.58
C THR A 29 25.60 -7.13 24.19
N PHE A 30 25.70 -6.14 23.32
CA PHE A 30 26.96 -5.51 22.91
C PHE A 30 27.16 -4.24 23.71
N LEU A 31 28.21 -4.20 24.51
CA LEU A 31 28.60 -3.03 25.30
C LEU A 31 29.78 -2.35 24.63
N PHE A 32 29.57 -1.12 24.20
CA PHE A 32 30.54 -0.28 23.52
C PHE A 32 31.13 0.72 24.51
N ASP A 33 32.44 0.66 24.67
CA ASP A 33 33.24 1.69 25.32
C ASP A 33 33.69 2.70 24.25
N LYS A 34 33.14 3.92 24.27
CA LYS A 34 33.53 4.94 23.31
C LYS A 34 34.91 5.54 23.60
N ILE A 35 35.36 5.47 24.85
CA ILE A 35 36.66 6.00 25.27
C ILE A 35 37.76 5.04 24.84
N ALA A 36 37.61 3.75 25.20
CA ALA A 36 38.58 2.72 24.82
C ALA A 36 38.42 2.22 23.37
N LYS A 37 37.33 2.60 22.68
CA LYS A 37 36.96 2.11 21.34
C LYS A 37 36.88 0.58 21.28
N MET A 38 36.30 -0.02 22.32
CA MET A 38 36.14 -1.47 22.44
C MET A 38 34.67 -1.90 22.46
N VAL A 39 34.41 -3.14 22.05
CA VAL A 39 33.09 -3.77 22.11
C VAL A 39 33.20 -5.09 22.85
N SER A 40 32.35 -5.29 23.85
CA SER A 40 32.24 -6.55 24.60
C SER A 40 30.89 -7.19 24.36
N LEU A 41 30.88 -8.50 24.10
CA LEU A 41 29.67 -9.29 23.89
C LEU A 41 29.31 -10.05 25.18
N TYR A 42 28.06 -9.94 25.60
CA TYR A 42 27.49 -10.68 26.72
C TYR A 42 26.30 -11.52 26.23
N THR A 43 26.26 -12.79 26.63
CA THR A 43 25.19 -13.76 26.29
C THR A 43 24.35 -14.17 27.50
N SER A 44 24.54 -13.51 28.64
CA SER A 44 23.80 -13.77 29.89
C SER A 44 23.17 -12.48 30.40
N GLU A 45 21.86 -12.51 30.57
CA GLU A 45 21.08 -11.38 31.08
C GLU A 45 21.51 -10.98 32.50
N VAL A 46 21.79 -11.96 33.36
CA VAL A 46 22.24 -11.72 34.75
C VAL A 46 23.57 -10.97 34.76
N SER A 47 24.51 -11.36 33.90
CA SER A 47 25.82 -10.73 33.82
C SER A 47 25.71 -9.26 33.39
N ILE A 48 24.91 -8.97 32.37
CA ILE A 48 24.78 -7.59 31.87
C ILE A 48 24.03 -6.69 32.86
N LEU A 49 22.98 -7.19 33.53
CA LEU A 49 22.25 -6.43 34.55
C LEU A 49 23.17 -6.03 35.72
N SER A 50 24.04 -6.95 36.16
CA SER A 50 25.02 -6.67 37.21
C SER A 50 26.04 -5.59 36.78
N ILE A 51 26.57 -5.68 35.56
CA ILE A 51 27.55 -4.73 35.02
C ILE A 51 26.93 -3.34 34.85
N LEU A 52 25.80 -3.25 34.17
CA LEU A 52 25.09 -1.99 33.94
C LEU A 52 24.63 -1.36 35.26
N GLY A 53 24.17 -2.17 36.22
CA GLY A 53 23.84 -1.73 37.56
C GLY A 53 25.05 -1.18 38.32
N SER A 54 26.20 -1.86 38.23
CA SER A 54 27.46 -1.40 38.83
C SER A 54 27.96 -0.08 38.21
N PHE A 55 27.83 0.08 36.89
CA PHE A 55 28.17 1.31 36.18
C PHE A 55 27.27 2.48 36.59
N SER A 56 25.95 2.24 36.61
CA SER A 56 24.97 3.22 37.07
C SER A 56 25.24 3.69 38.51
N ARG A 57 25.52 2.76 39.44
CA ARG A 57 25.85 3.09 40.85
C ARG A 57 27.15 3.90 41.00
N ARG A 58 28.11 3.69 40.09
CA ARG A 58 29.37 4.46 40.04
C ARG A 58 29.23 5.81 39.33
N GLY A 59 28.02 6.19 38.89
CA GLY A 59 27.77 7.46 38.22
C GLY A 59 28.22 7.49 36.75
N VAL A 60 28.56 6.34 36.16
CA VAL A 60 28.91 6.24 34.75
C VAL A 60 27.66 6.56 33.92
N LYS A 61 27.81 7.45 32.95
CA LYS A 61 26.73 7.85 32.04
C LYS A 61 26.78 7.02 30.77
N GLY A 62 25.65 6.45 30.40
CA GLY A 62 25.54 5.69 29.18
C GLY A 62 24.13 5.67 28.61
N TYR A 63 23.97 4.86 27.57
CA TYR A 63 22.71 4.71 26.87
C TYR A 63 22.44 3.27 26.49
N ILE A 64 21.18 2.83 26.58
CA ILE A 64 20.75 1.48 26.22
C ILE A 64 19.79 1.56 25.04
N ILE A 65 20.04 0.77 23.99
CA ILE A 65 19.05 0.41 22.98
C ILE A 65 18.71 -1.05 23.19
N TYR A 66 17.45 -1.33 23.50
CA TYR A 66 16.94 -2.68 23.67
C TYR A 66 16.03 -3.03 22.49
N ASP A 67 16.51 -3.89 21.59
CA ASP A 67 15.75 -4.38 20.43
C ASP A 67 15.02 -5.68 20.80
N VAL A 68 13.68 -5.59 20.92
CA VAL A 68 12.83 -6.72 21.28
C VAL A 68 12.70 -7.66 20.08
N ALA A 69 13.58 -8.65 20.05
CA ALA A 69 13.62 -9.67 18.99
C ALA A 69 12.55 -10.76 19.16
N LEU A 70 12.22 -11.13 20.40
CA LEU A 70 11.29 -12.21 20.72
C LEU A 70 9.94 -11.66 21.19
N LYS A 71 8.85 -12.24 20.66
CA LYS A 71 7.48 -11.83 21.00
C LYS A 71 7.23 -12.04 22.50
N GLY A 72 6.67 -11.04 23.19
CA GLY A 72 6.35 -11.09 24.61
C GLY A 72 7.54 -10.88 25.56
N HIS A 73 8.75 -10.64 25.06
CA HIS A 73 9.95 -10.50 25.90
C HIS A 73 10.25 -9.02 26.18
N GLN A 74 9.61 -8.48 27.22
CA GLN A 74 9.84 -7.11 27.66
C GLN A 74 11.26 -6.92 28.21
N PRO A 75 11.81 -5.69 28.20
CA PRO A 75 13.06 -5.40 28.89
C PRO A 75 12.94 -5.67 30.39
N SER A 76 14.01 -6.18 30.99
CA SER A 76 14.08 -6.39 32.43
C SER A 76 13.90 -5.08 33.22
N THR A 77 13.13 -5.17 34.31
CA THR A 77 12.94 -4.06 35.26
C THR A 77 14.21 -3.75 36.05
N GLY A 78 15.22 -4.63 36.01
CA GLY A 78 16.54 -4.44 36.62
C GLY A 78 17.47 -3.53 35.82
N LEU A 79 17.10 -3.14 34.60
CA LEU A 79 17.91 -2.22 33.79
C LEU A 79 17.97 -0.83 34.45
N PRO A 80 19.14 -0.18 34.48
CA PRO A 80 19.32 1.05 35.23
C PRO A 80 18.52 2.20 34.63
N CYS A 81 17.64 2.80 35.44
CA CYS A 81 16.86 3.99 35.05
C CYS A 81 17.51 5.32 35.45
N LYS A 82 18.53 5.30 36.33
CA LYS A 82 19.25 6.50 36.81
C LYS A 82 20.64 6.58 36.18
N GLY A 83 20.95 7.71 35.55
CA GLY A 83 22.24 7.95 34.89
C GLY A 83 22.38 7.34 33.48
N TRP A 84 21.43 6.50 33.07
CA TRP A 84 21.37 5.88 31.75
C TRP A 84 20.03 6.17 31.08
N GLY A 85 20.08 6.70 29.86
CA GLY A 85 18.89 6.81 29.01
C GLY A 85 18.63 5.47 28.32
N MET A 86 17.37 5.13 28.09
CA MET A 86 17.01 3.90 27.39
C MET A 86 15.99 4.16 26.29
N ILE A 87 16.20 3.52 25.13
CA ILE A 87 15.19 3.31 24.09
C ILE A 87 14.94 1.82 23.97
N VAL A 88 13.67 1.45 23.99
CA VAL A 88 13.22 0.10 23.62
C VAL A 88 12.67 0.17 22.21
N VAL A 89 13.29 -0.56 21.28
CA VAL A 89 12.82 -0.74 19.91
C VAL A 89 11.97 -2.01 19.86
N THR A 90 10.70 -1.89 19.49
CA THR A 90 9.81 -3.04 19.51
C THR A 90 8.72 -2.99 18.44
N SER A 91 8.21 -4.17 18.07
CA SER A 91 6.95 -4.28 17.31
C SER A 91 5.77 -3.76 18.18
N PRO A 92 4.63 -3.36 17.59
CA PRO A 92 3.50 -2.75 18.33
C PRO A 92 2.79 -3.70 19.28
N ASN A 93 3.22 -4.96 19.38
CA ASN A 93 2.67 -5.88 20.34
C ASN A 93 2.78 -5.27 21.75
N LYS A 94 1.64 -4.93 22.34
CA LYS A 94 1.60 -4.31 23.68
C LYS A 94 2.30 -5.20 24.72
N ASN A 95 2.21 -6.52 24.56
CA ASN A 95 2.89 -7.48 25.44
C ASN A 95 4.41 -7.34 25.43
N ASN A 96 5.01 -6.67 24.43
CA ASN A 96 6.45 -6.45 24.37
C ASN A 96 6.93 -5.26 25.22
N TYR A 97 6.06 -4.35 25.65
CA TYR A 97 6.52 -3.13 26.32
C TYR A 97 5.55 -2.51 27.34
N GLU A 98 4.28 -2.89 27.37
CA GLU A 98 3.25 -2.14 28.12
C GLU A 98 3.55 -2.10 29.63
N SER A 99 3.86 -3.24 30.24
CA SER A 99 4.13 -3.33 31.69
C SER A 99 5.39 -2.55 32.04
N TRP A 100 6.47 -2.73 31.26
CA TRP A 100 7.70 -1.96 31.39
C TRP A 100 7.44 -0.45 31.23
N ALA A 101 6.74 -0.04 30.18
CA ALA A 101 6.47 1.37 29.88
C ALA A 101 5.64 2.05 30.99
N LYS A 102 4.66 1.35 31.56
CA LYS A 102 3.89 1.84 32.72
C LYS A 102 4.80 2.01 33.95
N LEU A 103 5.65 1.03 34.23
CA LEU A 103 6.56 1.05 35.38
C LEU A 103 7.53 2.23 35.32
N VAL A 104 8.17 2.42 34.16
CA VAL A 104 9.21 3.44 33.97
C VAL A 104 8.66 4.78 33.47
N ARG A 105 7.33 4.91 33.33
CA ARG A 105 6.63 6.06 32.75
C ARG A 105 7.22 6.49 31.41
N ALA A 106 7.50 5.50 30.56
CA ALA A 106 8.16 5.74 29.30
C ALA A 106 7.27 6.53 28.34
N LYS A 107 7.88 7.46 27.60
CA LYS A 107 7.20 8.18 26.52
C LYS A 107 7.30 7.39 25.23
N GLN A 108 6.17 7.19 24.56
CA GLN A 108 6.13 6.58 23.24
C GLN A 108 6.61 7.59 22.18
N ILE A 109 7.48 7.13 21.29
CA ILE A 109 8.00 7.84 20.14
C ILE A 109 7.85 6.92 18.94
N ILE A 110 7.29 7.45 17.84
CA ILE A 110 7.14 6.73 16.59
C ILE A 110 8.20 7.27 15.63
N ILE A 111 8.97 6.39 15.00
CA ILE A 111 9.98 6.78 14.02
C ILE A 111 9.58 6.23 12.66
N ASN A 112 9.51 7.11 11.67
CA ASN A 112 9.23 6.71 10.29
C ASN A 112 10.40 5.89 9.73
N CYS A 113 10.09 4.97 8.83
CA CYS A 113 11.13 4.33 8.02
C CYS A 113 11.83 5.39 7.14
N PRO A 114 13.09 5.14 6.72
CA PRO A 114 13.78 6.00 5.77
C PRO A 114 12.96 6.24 4.49
N GLU A 115 13.11 7.40 3.89
CA GLU A 115 12.52 7.71 2.60
C GLU A 115 13.38 7.18 1.45
N GLU A 116 12.85 7.23 0.22
CA GLU A 116 13.57 6.78 -0.99
C GLU A 116 14.94 7.46 -1.12
N ASN A 117 14.99 8.78 -0.89
CA ASN A 117 16.23 9.54 -0.96
C ASN A 117 17.24 9.15 0.13
N ASP A 118 16.78 8.80 1.33
CA ASP A 118 17.65 8.32 2.40
C ASP A 118 18.29 6.98 2.02
N VAL A 119 17.48 6.04 1.52
CA VAL A 119 17.98 4.74 1.05
C VAL A 119 18.92 4.91 -0.13
N ARG A 120 18.61 5.82 -1.06
CA ARG A 120 19.47 6.12 -2.20
C ARG A 120 20.82 6.67 -1.76
N ALA A 121 20.83 7.60 -0.80
CA ALA A 121 22.07 8.12 -0.22
C ALA A 121 22.88 7.01 0.47
N MET A 122 22.21 6.10 1.20
CA MET A 122 22.88 4.91 1.77
C MET A 122 23.48 4.02 0.69
N CYS A 123 22.78 3.79 -0.43
CA CYS A 123 23.31 3.02 -1.56
C CYS A 123 24.59 3.65 -2.13
N VAL A 124 24.56 4.96 -2.39
CA VAL A 124 25.74 5.71 -2.87
C VAL A 124 26.88 5.59 -1.85
N TRP A 125 26.60 5.80 -0.57
CA TRP A 125 27.61 5.66 0.49
C TRP A 125 28.13 4.23 0.65
N MET A 126 27.33 3.19 0.42
CA MET A 126 27.83 1.81 0.48
C MET A 126 28.75 1.46 -0.70
N LYS A 127 28.63 2.19 -1.81
CA LYS A 127 29.35 1.92 -3.07
C LYS A 127 30.45 2.93 -3.42
N HIS A 128 30.62 3.98 -2.61
CA HIS A 128 31.57 5.08 -2.84
C HIS A 128 33.04 4.68 -3.06
N ASN A 129 33.48 3.51 -2.59
CA ASN A 129 34.89 3.09 -2.65
C ASN A 129 35.27 2.30 -3.92
N GLY A 130 34.88 2.78 -5.10
CA GLY A 130 35.52 2.37 -6.36
C GLY A 130 34.64 1.74 -7.44
N GLN A 131 33.33 1.98 -7.46
CA GLN A 131 32.46 1.51 -8.55
C GLN A 131 32.26 2.59 -9.64
N LEU A 132 32.13 2.15 -10.89
CA LEU A 132 31.68 3.01 -12.00
C LEU A 132 30.21 3.41 -11.80
N ALA A 133 29.82 4.59 -12.29
CA ALA A 133 28.45 5.12 -12.14
C ALA A 133 27.34 4.15 -12.63
N GLU A 134 27.64 3.29 -13.59
CA GLU A 134 26.71 2.26 -14.10
C GLU A 134 26.40 1.17 -13.06
N GLU A 135 27.40 0.75 -12.27
CA GLU A 135 27.21 -0.27 -11.23
C GLU A 135 26.40 0.29 -10.05
N GLU A 136 26.60 1.57 -9.72
CA GLU A 136 25.79 2.26 -8.72
C GLU A 136 24.33 2.35 -9.17
N ALA A 137 24.10 2.68 -10.45
CA ALA A 137 22.75 2.72 -11.03
C ALA A 137 22.07 1.35 -11.03
N ASP A 138 22.80 0.28 -11.37
CA ASP A 138 22.28 -1.09 -11.31
C ASP A 138 21.98 -1.55 -9.87
N TYR A 139 22.87 -1.23 -8.93
CA TYR A 139 22.65 -1.52 -7.52
C TYR A 139 21.42 -0.79 -6.97
N TRP A 140 21.30 0.51 -7.25
CA TRP A 140 20.11 1.29 -6.89
C TRP A 140 18.85 0.72 -7.52
N LYS A 141 18.87 0.35 -8.80
CA LYS A 141 17.73 -0.26 -9.49
C LYS A 141 17.26 -1.53 -8.80
N LYS A 142 18.19 -2.38 -8.33
CA LYS A 142 17.87 -3.59 -7.55
C LYS A 142 17.26 -3.25 -6.18
N VAL A 143 17.86 -2.33 -5.43
CA VAL A 143 17.37 -1.93 -4.10
C VAL A 143 16.01 -1.26 -4.19
N ASN A 144 15.82 -0.35 -5.14
CA ASN A 144 14.56 0.33 -5.39
C ASN A 144 13.44 -0.66 -5.76
N GLY A 145 13.73 -1.62 -6.65
CA GLY A 145 12.78 -2.68 -7.00
C GLY A 145 12.37 -3.58 -5.82
N ARG A 146 13.26 -3.78 -4.83
CA ARG A 146 12.93 -4.49 -3.58
C ARG A 146 12.10 -3.60 -2.65
N MET A 147 12.45 -2.32 -2.54
CA MET A 147 11.72 -1.33 -1.74
C MET A 147 10.27 -1.15 -2.21
N ASP A 148 10.02 -1.19 -3.52
CA ASP A 148 8.65 -1.19 -4.08
C ASP A 148 7.77 -2.33 -3.54
N LYS A 149 8.39 -3.43 -3.14
CA LYS A 149 7.73 -4.67 -2.70
C LYS A 149 7.62 -4.77 -1.20
N VAL A 150 8.70 -4.54 -0.46
CA VAL A 150 8.75 -4.71 1.01
C VAL A 150 8.89 -3.40 1.77
N GLY A 151 8.78 -2.25 1.10
CA GLY A 151 8.99 -0.94 1.70
C GLY A 151 10.47 -0.66 2.00
N PRO A 152 10.80 0.53 2.54
CA PRO A 152 12.18 0.95 2.88
C PRO A 152 12.70 0.27 4.16
N LEU A 153 12.54 -1.05 4.25
CA LEU A 153 12.98 -1.85 5.38
C LEU A 153 14.42 -2.29 5.14
N LEU A 154 15.37 -1.51 5.68
CA LEU A 154 16.81 -1.68 5.45
C LEU A 154 17.30 -3.14 5.60
N ARG A 155 16.74 -3.89 6.58
CA ARG A 155 17.07 -5.30 6.82
C ARG A 155 16.84 -6.20 5.60
N TYR A 156 15.82 -5.89 4.80
CA TYR A 156 15.36 -6.76 3.71
C TYR A 156 15.70 -6.21 2.32
N ILE A 157 16.02 -4.93 2.16
CA ILE A 157 16.23 -4.35 0.82
C ILE A 157 17.66 -4.48 0.31
N PHE A 158 18.66 -4.55 1.19
CA PHE A 158 20.06 -4.64 0.77
C PHE A 158 20.52 -6.06 0.46
N ASP A 159 19.94 -7.07 1.10
CA ASP A 159 20.27 -8.48 0.91
C ASP A 159 19.19 -9.22 0.10
N GLU A 160 19.59 -10.03 -0.87
CA GLU A 160 18.64 -10.73 -1.74
C GLU A 160 17.92 -11.89 -1.06
N SER A 161 18.61 -12.62 -0.18
CA SER A 161 18.05 -13.78 0.51
C SER A 161 17.05 -13.34 1.57
N GLU A 162 17.37 -12.29 2.33
CA GLU A 162 16.48 -11.64 3.29
C GLU A 162 15.26 -11.03 2.59
N TYR A 163 15.45 -10.39 1.44
CA TYR A 163 14.37 -9.91 0.60
C TYR A 163 13.40 -11.03 0.20
N LYS A 164 13.92 -12.13 -0.35
CA LYS A 164 13.12 -13.28 -0.80
C LYS A 164 12.37 -13.93 0.36
N SER A 165 13.07 -14.20 1.46
CA SER A 165 12.45 -14.72 2.68
C SER A 165 11.33 -13.80 3.18
N ARG A 166 11.56 -12.49 3.18
CA ARG A 166 10.56 -11.51 3.61
C ARG A 166 9.34 -11.50 2.71
N ILE A 167 9.51 -11.45 1.38
CA ILE A 167 8.38 -11.38 0.45
C ILE A 167 7.52 -12.65 0.57
N ASP A 168 8.14 -13.83 0.61
CA ASP A 168 7.44 -15.11 0.78
C ASP A 168 6.64 -15.15 2.09
N SER A 169 7.24 -14.65 3.18
CA SER A 169 6.58 -14.55 4.48
C SER A 169 5.38 -13.60 4.47
N CYS A 170 5.48 -12.47 3.77
CA CYS A 170 4.38 -11.50 3.64
C CYS A 170 3.23 -12.11 2.83
N GLU A 171 3.54 -12.72 1.69
CA GLU A 171 2.54 -13.28 0.79
C GLU A 171 1.86 -14.52 1.38
N SER A 172 2.62 -15.37 2.08
CA SER A 172 2.05 -16.47 2.87
C SER A 172 1.04 -15.96 3.90
N LYS A 173 1.33 -14.86 4.63
CA LYS A 173 0.38 -14.29 5.59
C LYS A 173 -0.86 -13.70 4.92
N VAL A 174 -0.74 -13.07 3.75
CA VAL A 174 -1.92 -12.60 3.00
C VAL A 174 -2.77 -13.78 2.56
N ASN A 175 -2.16 -14.82 2.01
CA ASN A 175 -2.87 -16.01 1.53
C ASN A 175 -3.58 -16.77 2.66
N SER A 176 -3.02 -16.74 3.88
CA SER A 176 -3.62 -17.39 5.04
C SER A 176 -4.71 -16.55 5.74
N MET A 177 -5.04 -15.36 5.24
CA MET A 177 -6.11 -14.54 5.84
C MET A 177 -7.47 -15.21 5.67
N ASN A 178 -8.29 -15.12 6.71
CA ASN A 178 -9.68 -15.58 6.73
C ASN A 178 -10.64 -14.48 7.16
N LEU A 179 -11.94 -14.78 7.20
CA LEU A 179 -12.99 -13.82 7.55
C LEU A 179 -12.73 -13.12 8.89
N PHE A 180 -12.20 -13.80 9.91
CA PHE A 180 -11.90 -13.19 11.21
C PHE A 180 -10.76 -12.18 11.15
N ASP A 181 -9.77 -12.37 10.24
CA ASP A 181 -8.70 -11.39 10.08
C ASP A 181 -9.27 -10.03 9.62
N THR A 182 -10.38 -9.99 8.88
CA THR A 182 -10.95 -8.74 8.32
C THR A 182 -11.30 -7.71 9.39
N TYR A 183 -11.80 -8.15 10.55
CA TYR A 183 -12.12 -7.29 11.69
C TYR A 183 -10.90 -6.49 12.14
N TYR A 184 -9.73 -7.12 12.14
CA TYR A 184 -8.51 -6.49 12.58
C TYR A 184 -7.92 -5.53 11.54
N TYR A 185 -8.14 -5.77 10.24
CA TYR A 185 -7.68 -4.82 9.21
C TYR A 185 -8.59 -3.58 9.08
N SER A 186 -9.71 -3.52 9.80
CA SER A 186 -10.54 -2.30 9.88
C SER A 186 -9.81 -1.08 10.47
N ILE A 187 -8.76 -1.32 11.26
CA ILE A 187 -7.94 -0.25 11.88
C ILE A 187 -6.92 0.38 10.90
N LEU A 188 -6.87 -0.09 9.65
CA LEU A 188 -6.05 0.55 8.63
C LEU A 188 -6.51 2.00 8.43
N GLY A 189 -5.57 2.94 8.43
CA GLY A 189 -5.93 4.36 8.36
C GLY A 189 -6.42 4.96 9.67
N THR A 190 -6.34 4.24 10.80
CA THR A 190 -6.64 4.80 12.13
C THR A 190 -5.37 4.93 12.99
N ASN A 191 -5.49 5.67 14.09
CA ASN A 191 -4.45 5.83 15.10
C ASN A 191 -4.48 4.76 16.21
N GLU A 192 -5.35 3.75 16.07
CA GLU A 192 -5.46 2.67 17.03
C GLU A 192 -4.19 1.81 17.03
N VAL A 193 -3.71 1.43 18.21
CA VAL A 193 -2.50 0.61 18.32
C VAL A 193 -2.81 -0.82 17.87
N CYS A 194 -2.27 -1.16 16.71
CA CYS A 194 -2.38 -2.44 16.06
C CYS A 194 -1.85 -3.59 16.93
N ASP A 195 -2.73 -4.53 17.31
CA ASP A 195 -2.30 -5.75 18.01
C ASP A 195 -1.67 -6.75 17.03
N ASP A 196 -0.37 -7.01 17.20
CA ASP A 196 0.43 -7.95 16.40
C ASP A 196 0.04 -9.42 16.67
N SER A 197 -0.91 -9.69 17.57
CA SER A 197 -1.56 -11.01 17.71
C SER A 197 -2.36 -11.39 16.46
N HIS A 198 -3.00 -10.41 15.81
CA HIS A 198 -3.87 -10.64 14.66
C HIS A 198 -3.36 -9.92 13.39
N ILE A 199 -2.76 -8.74 13.54
CA ILE A 199 -2.31 -7.93 12.40
C ILE A 199 -0.80 -8.00 12.29
N SER A 200 -0.34 -8.81 11.35
CA SER A 200 1.06 -9.11 11.23
C SER A 200 1.89 -7.87 10.86
N HIS A 201 2.95 -7.60 11.63
CA HIS A 201 4.05 -6.73 11.23
C HIS A 201 4.72 -7.13 9.90
N LYS A 202 4.32 -8.26 9.30
CA LYS A 202 4.66 -8.66 7.94
C LYS A 202 4.01 -7.78 6.87
N VAL A 203 2.81 -7.24 7.09
CA VAL A 203 2.05 -6.50 6.05
C VAL A 203 1.77 -5.05 6.39
N VAL A 204 1.62 -4.73 7.68
CA VAL A 204 1.30 -3.38 8.15
C VAL A 204 2.53 -2.76 8.83
N LYS A 205 2.65 -1.45 8.74
CA LYS A 205 3.61 -0.57 9.42
C LYS A 205 2.87 0.56 10.15
N VAL A 206 3.57 1.25 11.04
CA VAL A 206 3.05 2.43 11.72
C VAL A 206 3.81 3.63 11.18
N LYS A 207 3.08 4.61 10.69
CA LYS A 207 3.62 5.86 10.14
C LYS A 207 3.29 6.98 11.12
N ARG A 208 4.30 7.79 11.45
CA ARG A 208 4.12 9.06 12.15
C ARG A 208 3.61 10.09 11.16
N LEU A 209 2.46 10.66 11.47
CA LEU A 209 1.91 11.86 10.85
C LEU A 209 2.16 13.07 11.75
N ARG A 210 2.49 14.20 11.13
CA ARG A 210 2.58 15.50 11.80
C ARG A 210 1.47 16.38 11.27
N GLY A 211 0.52 16.70 12.13
CA GLY A 211 -0.60 17.59 11.84
C GLY A 211 -0.23 19.05 12.05
N LYS A 212 -1.26 19.91 12.07
CA LYS A 212 -1.13 21.31 12.47
C LYS A 212 -0.74 21.39 13.96
N GLU A 213 -0.11 22.49 14.36
CA GLU A 213 0.24 22.78 15.77
C GLU A 213 1.13 21.70 16.43
N ASP A 214 2.02 21.06 15.66
CA ASP A 214 2.94 20.02 16.16
C ASP A 214 2.25 18.78 16.75
N ALA A 215 0.96 18.57 16.44
CA ALA A 215 0.27 17.34 16.78
C ALA A 215 0.88 16.16 16.01
N GLU A 216 1.14 15.05 16.71
CA GLU A 216 1.70 13.85 16.10
C GLU A 216 0.78 12.65 16.34
N LEU A 217 0.44 11.94 15.28
CA LEU A 217 -0.44 10.79 15.34
C LEU A 217 0.23 9.55 14.71
N PRO A 218 0.17 8.38 15.37
CA PRO A 218 0.41 7.11 14.69
C PRO A 218 -0.68 6.88 13.66
N LEU A 219 -0.32 6.35 12.51
CA LEU A 219 -1.26 5.79 11.54
C LEU A 219 -0.84 4.39 11.14
N ASN A 220 -1.76 3.44 11.18
CA ASN A 220 -1.52 2.12 10.59
C ASN A 220 -1.60 2.21 9.06
N ALA A 221 -0.50 1.85 8.40
CA ALA A 221 -0.38 1.87 6.95
C ALA A 221 0.16 0.54 6.44
N LEU A 222 -0.10 0.22 5.17
CA LEU A 222 0.51 -0.94 4.53
C LEU A 222 1.99 -0.65 4.23
N ILE A 223 2.84 -1.67 4.35
CA ILE A 223 4.30 -1.51 4.27
C ILE A 223 4.76 -0.89 2.96
N SER A 224 4.15 -1.32 1.86
CA SER A 224 4.44 -0.90 0.50
C SER A 224 3.15 -0.86 -0.33
N SER A 225 3.18 -0.18 -1.47
CA SER A 225 2.07 -0.20 -2.43
C SER A 225 1.80 -1.61 -2.97
N TYR A 226 2.82 -2.46 -3.05
CA TYR A 226 2.67 -3.86 -3.46
C TYR A 226 1.85 -4.66 -2.45
N LEU A 227 2.25 -4.66 -1.18
CA LEU A 227 1.52 -5.35 -0.12
C LEU A 227 0.16 -4.71 0.12
N GLY A 228 0.07 -3.39 -0.12
CA GLY A 228 -1.18 -2.66 -0.29
C GLY A 228 -2.16 -3.41 -1.17
N ASN A 229 -1.73 -3.73 -2.38
CA ASN A 229 -2.59 -4.41 -3.34
C ASN A 229 -3.01 -5.78 -2.83
N LEU A 230 -2.07 -6.54 -2.26
CA LEU A 230 -2.34 -7.93 -1.90
C LEU A 230 -3.36 -8.00 -0.76
N VAL A 231 -3.15 -7.18 0.27
CA VAL A 231 -4.05 -7.12 1.42
C VAL A 231 -5.42 -6.63 0.98
N THR A 232 -5.49 -5.56 0.20
CA THR A 232 -6.78 -5.02 -0.26
C THR A 232 -7.55 -6.01 -1.15
N CYS A 233 -6.88 -6.72 -2.08
CA CYS A 233 -7.52 -7.80 -2.85
C CYS A 233 -8.09 -8.87 -1.90
N LYS A 234 -7.28 -9.30 -0.93
CA LYS A 234 -7.68 -10.37 -0.02
C LYS A 234 -8.84 -9.94 0.88
N LEU A 235 -8.85 -8.70 1.33
CA LEU A 235 -9.98 -8.14 2.09
C LEU A 235 -11.24 -8.04 1.22
N ALA A 236 -11.12 -7.68 -0.05
CA ALA A 236 -12.25 -7.67 -0.98
C ALA A 236 -12.85 -9.07 -1.23
N GLU A 237 -12.03 -10.14 -1.17
CA GLU A 237 -12.52 -11.54 -1.23
C GLU A 237 -13.28 -11.94 0.04
N LEU A 238 -12.90 -11.40 1.19
CA LEU A 238 -13.36 -11.86 2.50
C LEU A 238 -14.50 -11.01 3.08
N MET A 239 -14.55 -9.72 2.76
CA MET A 239 -15.50 -8.78 3.35
C MET A 239 -16.77 -8.65 2.49
N ALA A 240 -17.87 -8.26 3.13
CA ALA A 240 -19.04 -7.81 2.40
C ALA A 240 -18.68 -6.56 1.57
N PRO A 241 -19.20 -6.40 0.33
CA PRO A 241 -18.82 -5.28 -0.53
C PRO A 241 -18.98 -3.89 0.11
N ASN A 242 -20.04 -3.69 0.89
CA ASN A 242 -20.28 -2.41 1.57
C ASN A 242 -19.26 -2.14 2.68
N ASP A 243 -18.92 -3.14 3.51
CA ASP A 243 -17.92 -3.01 4.57
C ASP A 243 -16.54 -2.72 3.99
N PHE A 244 -16.20 -3.39 2.89
CA PHE A 244 -14.96 -3.15 2.17
C PHE A 244 -14.91 -1.73 1.59
N ILE A 245 -16.01 -1.23 1.02
CA ILE A 245 -16.09 0.16 0.54
C ILE A 245 -15.91 1.15 1.70
N LEU A 246 -16.55 0.91 2.85
CA LEU A 246 -16.39 1.74 4.04
C LEU A 246 -14.94 1.75 4.52
N LEU A 247 -14.25 0.61 4.48
CA LEU A 247 -12.82 0.51 4.79
C LEU A 247 -11.97 1.34 3.82
N VAL A 248 -12.21 1.23 2.51
CA VAL A 248 -11.53 2.04 1.49
C VAL A 248 -11.78 3.53 1.74
N LEU A 249 -13.00 3.92 2.11
CA LEU A 249 -13.35 5.30 2.46
C LEU A 249 -12.76 5.75 3.80
N ALA A 250 -12.60 4.89 4.81
CA ALA A 250 -11.99 5.26 6.09
C ALA A 250 -10.48 5.53 5.94
N ILE A 251 -9.81 4.80 5.05
CA ILE A 251 -8.40 5.05 4.69
C ILE A 251 -8.24 6.41 3.94
N LYS A 252 -9.35 7.00 3.45
CA LYS A 252 -9.38 8.22 2.62
C LYS A 252 -8.95 9.50 3.33
N ASP A 253 -9.23 9.62 4.62
CA ASP A 253 -9.17 10.94 5.28
C ASP A 253 -7.77 11.39 5.69
N ASP A 254 -6.72 10.55 5.60
CA ASP A 254 -5.38 11.02 5.98
C ASP A 254 -4.20 10.57 5.14
N LEU A 255 -4.24 9.42 4.43
CA LEU A 255 -3.07 8.99 3.65
C LEU A 255 -3.49 8.05 2.52
N LEU A 256 -3.20 8.47 1.27
CA LEU A 256 -2.99 7.67 0.04
C LEU A 256 -3.87 8.06 -1.17
N SER A 257 -3.79 9.29 -1.69
CA SER A 257 -4.51 9.64 -2.94
C SER A 257 -4.19 8.66 -4.09
N LYS A 258 -2.93 8.29 -4.29
CA LYS A 258 -2.51 7.34 -5.34
C LYS A 258 -2.91 5.88 -5.08
N ALA A 259 -2.98 5.44 -3.82
CA ALA A 259 -3.37 4.05 -3.54
C ALA A 259 -4.90 3.91 -3.51
N LEU A 260 -5.62 4.94 -3.11
CA LEU A 260 -7.09 5.01 -3.22
C LEU A 260 -7.53 5.07 -4.68
N GLU A 261 -6.85 5.84 -5.54
CA GLU A 261 -7.03 5.75 -6.99
C GLU A 261 -6.83 4.31 -7.49
N LYS A 262 -5.89 3.57 -6.89
CA LYS A 262 -5.60 2.19 -7.26
C LYS A 262 -6.59 1.17 -6.70
N TYR A 263 -7.30 1.47 -5.62
CA TYR A 263 -8.21 0.55 -4.93
C TYR A 263 -9.68 0.88 -5.11
N SER A 264 -10.02 2.08 -5.60
CA SER A 264 -11.41 2.42 -5.90
C SER A 264 -11.98 1.57 -7.03
N VAL A 265 -11.17 0.88 -7.84
CA VAL A 265 -11.66 -0.17 -8.77
C VAL A 265 -12.53 -1.23 -8.08
N PHE A 266 -12.26 -1.53 -6.80
CA PHE A 266 -12.99 -2.55 -6.06
C PHE A 266 -14.41 -2.11 -5.66
N THR A 267 -14.74 -0.82 -5.74
CA THR A 267 -16.12 -0.38 -5.50
C THR A 267 -17.08 -0.98 -6.54
N PHE A 268 -16.58 -1.37 -7.72
CA PHE A 268 -17.35 -2.08 -8.75
C PHE A 268 -17.77 -3.52 -8.36
N LEU A 269 -17.28 -4.03 -7.21
CA LEU A 269 -17.80 -5.27 -6.61
C LEU A 269 -19.17 -5.04 -5.92
N SER A 270 -19.51 -3.80 -5.57
CA SER A 270 -20.80 -3.47 -4.96
C SER A 270 -21.85 -3.19 -6.04
N GLU A 271 -22.95 -3.95 -5.98
CA GLU A 271 -24.11 -3.72 -6.83
C GLU A 271 -24.67 -2.30 -6.63
N GLY A 272 -24.77 -1.83 -5.40
CA GLY A 272 -25.24 -0.48 -5.09
C GLY A 272 -24.38 0.61 -5.72
N PHE A 273 -23.05 0.44 -5.70
CA PHE A 273 -22.13 1.37 -6.35
C PHE A 273 -22.31 1.38 -7.87
N VAL A 274 -22.34 0.19 -8.48
CA VAL A 274 -22.54 0.01 -9.93
C VAL A 274 -23.86 0.66 -10.35
N ASN A 275 -24.95 0.42 -9.63
CA ASN A 275 -26.27 0.99 -9.92
C ASN A 275 -26.31 2.51 -9.78
N ALA A 276 -25.57 3.07 -8.82
CA ALA A 276 -25.50 4.52 -8.61
C ALA A 276 -24.75 5.25 -9.74
N ILE A 277 -23.78 4.60 -10.39
CA ILE A 277 -22.96 5.23 -11.44
C ILE A 277 -23.54 5.06 -12.85
N ILE A 278 -24.35 4.03 -13.14
CA ILE A 278 -24.98 3.83 -14.47
C ILE A 278 -25.63 5.11 -14.99
N PRO A 279 -26.51 5.78 -14.22
CA PRO A 279 -27.25 6.93 -14.73
C PRO A 279 -26.34 8.14 -15.01
N LYS A 280 -25.12 8.13 -14.46
CA LYS A 280 -24.15 9.22 -14.53
C LYS A 280 -23.13 9.06 -15.65
N LEU A 281 -23.04 7.88 -16.27
CA LEU A 281 -22.06 7.60 -17.32
C LEU A 281 -22.30 8.49 -18.55
N LYS A 282 -21.26 9.16 -19.02
CA LYS A 282 -21.28 10.00 -20.21
C LYS A 282 -20.37 9.39 -21.27
N GLU A 283 -20.93 9.01 -22.41
CA GLU A 283 -20.13 8.55 -23.55
C GLU A 283 -19.29 9.70 -24.09
N LEU A 284 -17.97 9.52 -24.10
CA LEU A 284 -17.04 10.42 -24.76
C LEU A 284 -17.18 10.18 -26.26
N LYS A 285 -17.55 11.20 -27.03
CA LYS A 285 -17.76 11.07 -28.48
C LYS A 285 -16.73 11.87 -29.25
N LEU A 286 -16.24 11.28 -30.33
CA LEU A 286 -15.68 12.06 -31.43
C LEU A 286 -16.81 12.96 -31.96
N LYS A 287 -16.63 14.29 -31.98
CA LYS A 287 -17.68 15.25 -32.36
C LYS A 287 -18.34 14.89 -33.71
N LYS A 288 -19.47 14.16 -33.68
CA LYS A 288 -20.57 14.15 -34.65
C LYS A 288 -21.83 13.47 -34.06
N LYS A 289 -22.97 14.09 -34.38
CA LYS A 289 -24.34 13.88 -33.88
C LYS A 289 -24.83 12.42 -33.85
N LYS A 290 -25.33 11.97 -32.70
CA LYS A 290 -26.77 11.81 -32.32
C LYS A 290 -26.91 10.77 -31.20
N MET A 291 -27.83 11.07 -30.28
CA MET A 291 -28.19 10.31 -29.08
C MET A 291 -28.86 8.98 -29.43
N LYS A 292 -28.30 7.84 -28.98
CA LYS A 292 -29.02 6.56 -28.81
C LYS A 292 -28.19 5.50 -28.02
N MET A 293 -27.44 5.83 -26.97
CA MET A 293 -26.42 4.88 -26.45
C MET A 293 -26.37 4.63 -24.94
N LEU A 294 -26.99 5.46 -24.07
CA LEU A 294 -27.11 5.15 -22.64
C LEU A 294 -27.83 3.81 -22.37
N ARG A 295 -28.69 3.37 -23.32
CA ARG A 295 -29.38 2.08 -23.24
C ARG A 295 -28.45 0.87 -23.38
N HIS A 296 -27.30 0.96 -24.05
CA HIS A 296 -26.43 -0.21 -24.25
C HIS A 296 -25.67 -0.61 -22.97
N ILE A 297 -25.07 0.34 -22.25
CA ILE A 297 -24.47 0.06 -20.94
C ILE A 297 -25.55 -0.27 -19.92
N ALA A 298 -26.64 0.51 -19.85
CA ALA A 298 -27.70 0.25 -18.88
C ALA A 298 -28.35 -1.13 -19.08
N VAL A 299 -28.55 -1.60 -20.32
CA VAL A 299 -29.04 -2.97 -20.59
C VAL A 299 -27.98 -4.02 -20.22
N ARG A 300 -26.70 -3.79 -20.52
CA ARG A 300 -25.60 -4.69 -20.10
C ARG A 300 -25.43 -4.74 -18.58
N TRP A 301 -25.61 -3.63 -17.89
CA TRP A 301 -25.50 -3.51 -16.44
C TRP A 301 -26.79 -3.92 -15.72
N ASN A 302 -27.95 -3.87 -16.37
CA ASN A 302 -29.16 -4.54 -15.87
C ASN A 302 -28.98 -6.08 -15.83
N HIS A 303 -28.09 -6.66 -16.64
CA HIS A 303 -27.66 -8.05 -16.45
C HIS A 303 -26.64 -8.22 -15.31
N ILE A 304 -25.94 -7.14 -14.90
CA ILE A 304 -25.10 -7.08 -13.69
C ILE A 304 -25.97 -7.00 -12.43
N HIS A 305 -27.15 -6.37 -12.47
CA HIS A 305 -28.13 -6.35 -11.37
C HIS A 305 -28.56 -7.75 -10.87
N MET A 306 -28.47 -8.80 -11.70
CA MET A 306 -28.71 -10.16 -11.21
C MET A 306 -27.48 -10.82 -10.59
N SER A 307 -26.27 -10.28 -10.78
CA SER A 307 -25.03 -10.69 -10.11
C SER A 307 -23.91 -9.67 -10.40
N ALA A 308 -23.59 -8.79 -9.45
CA ALA A 308 -22.33 -8.03 -9.42
C ALA A 308 -21.14 -8.99 -9.62
N PRO A 309 -19.92 -8.52 -9.98
CA PRO A 309 -18.77 -9.41 -10.07
C PRO A 309 -18.66 -10.26 -8.80
N SER A 310 -18.82 -11.59 -8.95
CA SER A 310 -19.21 -12.48 -7.85
C SER A 310 -18.05 -12.79 -6.90
N SER A 311 -16.83 -12.51 -7.34
CA SER A 311 -15.62 -12.63 -6.55
C SER A 311 -14.49 -11.83 -7.22
N PRO A 312 -13.62 -11.17 -6.47
CA PRO A 312 -12.33 -10.75 -6.99
C PRO A 312 -11.49 -12.01 -7.27
N LEU A 313 -11.54 -12.52 -8.50
CA LEU A 313 -10.80 -13.74 -8.84
C LEU A 313 -9.31 -13.44 -9.09
N PHE A 314 -8.49 -13.95 -8.17
CA PHE A 314 -7.06 -14.26 -8.18
C PHE A 314 -6.03 -13.14 -8.39
N TYR A 315 -5.47 -12.73 -7.25
CA TYR A 315 -4.02 -12.54 -7.13
C TYR A 315 -3.32 -13.89 -6.88
N ARG A 316 -2.76 -14.50 -7.93
CA ARG A 316 -1.61 -15.41 -7.81
C ARG A 316 -0.56 -14.94 -8.79
N TYR A 317 0.53 -14.38 -8.25
CA TYR A 317 1.77 -13.98 -8.93
C TYR A 317 1.71 -13.97 -10.47
N TRP A 318 1.34 -12.84 -11.08
CA TRP A 318 1.44 -12.63 -12.53
C TRP A 318 2.90 -12.70 -13.04
N LYS A 319 3.88 -12.80 -12.14
CA LYS A 319 5.30 -13.03 -12.46
C LYS A 319 5.65 -14.52 -12.60
N ASN A 320 4.85 -15.42 -12.03
CA ASN A 320 5.08 -16.87 -11.94
C ASN A 320 3.79 -17.67 -12.20
N LEU A 321 2.97 -17.24 -13.17
CA LEU A 321 1.88 -18.07 -13.67
C LEU A 321 2.52 -19.28 -14.37
N LYS A 322 2.64 -20.39 -13.65
CA LYS A 322 3.03 -21.69 -14.26
C LYS A 322 2.02 -22.10 -15.34
N GLU A 323 0.79 -21.61 -15.22
CA GLU A 323 -0.33 -21.87 -16.11
C GLU A 323 -1.08 -20.57 -16.39
N LYS A 324 -1.52 -20.39 -17.63
CA LYS A 324 -2.39 -19.29 -18.04
C LYS A 324 -3.77 -19.38 -17.37
N ILE A 325 -4.45 -18.26 -17.25
CA ILE A 325 -5.73 -18.07 -16.57
C ILE A 325 -6.88 -18.45 -17.52
N LYS A 326 -7.87 -19.19 -17.02
CA LYS A 326 -9.12 -19.40 -17.76
C LYS A 326 -9.94 -18.10 -17.75
N ILE A 327 -10.43 -17.69 -18.92
CA ILE A 327 -11.25 -16.49 -19.03
C ILE A 327 -12.60 -16.75 -18.37
N GLU A 328 -12.97 -15.87 -17.45
CA GLU A 328 -14.25 -15.91 -16.73
C GLU A 328 -14.97 -14.58 -16.90
N TYR A 329 -16.28 -14.66 -17.16
CA TYR A 329 -17.13 -13.49 -17.22
C TYR A 329 -17.49 -13.03 -15.82
N ARG A 330 -17.73 -11.72 -15.67
CA ARG A 330 -18.12 -11.09 -14.38
C ARG A 330 -17.08 -11.28 -13.27
N VAL A 331 -15.80 -11.38 -13.65
CA VAL A 331 -14.68 -11.38 -12.73
C VAL A 331 -13.92 -10.06 -12.89
N LEU A 332 -13.69 -9.35 -11.78
CA LEU A 332 -12.88 -8.14 -11.77
C LEU A 332 -11.39 -8.51 -11.72
N TYR A 333 -10.71 -8.38 -12.85
CA TYR A 333 -9.27 -8.56 -12.97
C TYR A 333 -8.53 -7.27 -12.62
N LYS A 334 -7.73 -7.31 -11.56
CA LYS A 334 -6.87 -6.20 -11.13
C LYS A 334 -5.39 -6.55 -11.29
N PRO A 335 -4.68 -5.95 -12.26
CA PRO A 335 -3.25 -6.14 -12.42
C PRO A 335 -2.43 -5.65 -11.21
N VAL A 336 -1.37 -6.38 -10.87
CA VAL A 336 -0.46 -6.02 -9.75
C VAL A 336 0.75 -5.21 -10.18
N ALA A 337 1.11 -5.30 -11.46
CA ALA A 337 2.12 -4.41 -12.04
C ALA A 337 1.69 -2.96 -11.78
N GLN A 338 2.56 -2.17 -11.12
CA GLN A 338 2.29 -0.75 -10.88
C GLN A 338 2.04 0.02 -12.19
N ASN A 339 2.63 -0.45 -13.30
CA ASN A 339 2.48 0.11 -14.64
C ASN A 339 1.86 -0.92 -15.58
N PHE A 340 0.69 -1.43 -15.21
CA PHE A 340 -0.10 -2.18 -16.18
C PHE A 340 -0.55 -1.22 -17.30
N PRO A 341 -0.34 -1.58 -18.58
CA PRO A 341 -0.71 -0.68 -19.64
C PRO A 341 -2.23 -0.47 -19.67
N LEU A 342 -2.63 0.72 -20.09
CA LEU A 342 -3.98 1.09 -20.52
C LEU A 342 -5.09 1.21 -19.47
N VAL A 343 -5.19 0.29 -18.51
CA VAL A 343 -6.30 0.21 -17.52
C VAL A 343 -5.80 -0.15 -16.12
N ASP A 344 -6.50 0.34 -15.09
CA ASP A 344 -6.24 0.01 -13.67
C ASP A 344 -6.86 -1.32 -13.24
N ALA A 345 -8.00 -1.69 -13.85
CA ALA A 345 -8.66 -2.99 -13.73
C ALA A 345 -9.55 -3.24 -14.95
N PHE A 346 -10.01 -4.47 -15.14
CA PHE A 346 -10.96 -4.80 -16.21
C PHE A 346 -11.80 -6.03 -15.87
N PHE A 347 -12.90 -6.23 -16.58
CA PHE A 347 -13.72 -7.45 -16.51
C PHE A 347 -14.34 -7.78 -17.86
N PHE A 348 -14.77 -9.04 -18.03
CA PHE A 348 -15.42 -9.50 -19.25
C PHE A 348 -16.93 -9.63 -19.08
N MET A 349 -17.66 -9.28 -20.14
CA MET A 349 -19.11 -9.43 -20.25
C MET A 349 -19.45 -10.27 -21.48
N GLU A 350 -20.43 -11.16 -21.36
CA GLU A 350 -20.85 -12.06 -22.43
C GLU A 350 -21.95 -11.47 -23.31
N SER A 351 -23.00 -10.90 -22.69
CA SER A 351 -24.21 -10.45 -23.38
C SER A 351 -24.32 -8.92 -23.46
N PRO A 352 -24.87 -8.36 -24.58
CA PRO A 352 -25.30 -9.00 -25.82
C PRO A 352 -24.15 -9.28 -26.82
N GLN A 353 -22.93 -8.84 -26.52
CA GLN A 353 -21.71 -9.15 -27.29
C GLN A 353 -20.54 -9.21 -26.31
N LYS A 354 -19.61 -10.16 -26.53
CA LYS A 354 -18.36 -10.27 -25.77
C LYS A 354 -17.68 -8.91 -25.67
N THR A 355 -17.52 -8.41 -24.44
CA THR A 355 -16.98 -7.07 -24.19
C THR A 355 -15.95 -7.10 -23.06
N LEU A 356 -14.81 -6.46 -23.29
CA LEU A 356 -13.85 -6.09 -22.25
C LEU A 356 -14.21 -4.71 -21.72
N VAL A 357 -14.55 -4.61 -20.44
CA VAL A 357 -14.78 -3.34 -19.76
C VAL A 357 -13.54 -2.99 -18.96
N GLY A 358 -12.81 -1.97 -19.38
CA GLY A 358 -11.63 -1.43 -18.72
C GLY A 358 -12.00 -0.26 -17.82
N LEU A 359 -11.46 -0.25 -16.60
CA LEU A 359 -11.61 0.80 -15.61
C LEU A 359 -10.31 1.61 -15.54
N GLN A 360 -10.40 2.93 -15.71
CA GLN A 360 -9.29 3.86 -15.62
C GLN A 360 -9.63 4.95 -14.62
N ILE A 361 -8.96 4.99 -13.48
CA ILE A 361 -9.17 6.02 -12.46
C ILE A 361 -8.16 7.14 -12.68
N THR A 362 -8.64 8.37 -12.74
CA THR A 362 -7.79 9.51 -13.05
C THR A 362 -8.34 10.82 -12.50
N THR A 363 -7.46 11.73 -12.12
CA THR A 363 -7.79 13.12 -11.80
C THR A 363 -7.55 14.06 -12.99
N ALA A 364 -6.90 13.57 -14.06
CA ALA A 364 -6.60 14.35 -15.24
C ALA A 364 -7.85 14.63 -16.08
N SER A 365 -7.91 15.81 -16.70
CA SER A 365 -8.98 16.19 -17.63
C SER A 365 -8.88 15.49 -18.99
N GLU A 366 -7.70 14.95 -19.32
CA GLU A 366 -7.42 14.19 -20.54
C GLU A 366 -6.48 13.03 -20.23
N HIS A 367 -6.67 11.91 -20.94
CA HIS A 367 -5.92 10.68 -20.79
C HIS A 367 -5.68 10.01 -22.16
N HIS A 368 -5.05 10.74 -23.08
CA HIS A 368 -4.63 10.19 -24.36
C HIS A 368 -3.63 9.03 -24.17
N THR A 369 -3.69 8.05 -25.06
CA THR A 369 -2.80 6.89 -25.07
C THR A 369 -1.97 6.86 -26.36
N ILE A 370 -0.99 5.97 -26.41
CA ILE A 370 -0.16 5.74 -27.60
C ILE A 370 -0.33 4.30 -28.11
N PRO A 371 -0.13 4.04 -29.41
CA PRO A 371 -0.35 2.72 -29.99
C PRO A 371 0.45 1.61 -29.31
N SER A 372 1.69 1.90 -28.91
CA SER A 372 2.55 0.94 -28.22
C SER A 372 1.98 0.50 -26.87
N THR A 373 1.30 1.38 -26.13
CA THR A 373 0.62 1.04 -24.86
C THR A 373 -0.56 0.11 -25.10
N VAL A 374 -1.40 0.39 -26.11
CA VAL A 374 -2.55 -0.46 -26.46
C VAL A 374 -2.08 -1.83 -26.94
N ASN A 375 -1.03 -1.87 -27.76
CA ASN A 375 -0.43 -3.11 -28.23
C ASN A 375 0.16 -3.93 -27.08
N LEU A 376 0.88 -3.27 -26.16
CA LEU A 376 1.43 -3.92 -24.97
C LEU A 376 0.33 -4.53 -24.09
N PHE A 377 -0.83 -3.86 -23.97
CA PHE A 377 -1.99 -4.43 -23.28
C PHE A 377 -2.48 -5.71 -23.97
N LYS A 378 -2.64 -5.72 -25.31
CA LYS A 378 -3.03 -6.92 -26.06
C LYS A 378 -2.06 -8.08 -25.88
N VAL A 379 -0.76 -7.82 -25.99
CA VAL A 379 0.30 -8.83 -25.79
C VAL A 379 0.24 -9.40 -24.37
N ARG A 380 0.02 -8.55 -23.37
CA ARG A 380 -0.15 -8.99 -21.98
C ARG A 380 -1.36 -9.88 -21.81
N MET A 381 -2.53 -9.51 -22.35
CA MET A 381 -3.72 -10.37 -22.30
C MET A 381 -3.43 -11.77 -22.87
N ALA A 382 -2.77 -11.85 -24.03
CA ALA A 382 -2.40 -13.13 -24.66
C ALA A 382 -1.43 -13.97 -23.81
N SER A 383 -0.53 -13.31 -23.07
CA SER A 383 0.38 -13.98 -22.15
C SER A 383 -0.31 -14.53 -20.90
N TYR A 384 -1.41 -13.89 -20.46
CA TYR A 384 -2.07 -14.23 -19.22
C TYR A 384 -3.23 -15.21 -19.38
N PHE A 385 -3.97 -15.16 -20.48
CA PHE A 385 -5.22 -15.91 -20.62
C PHE A 385 -5.11 -17.08 -21.61
N ASN A 386 -5.68 -18.22 -21.23
CA ASN A 386 -5.87 -19.38 -22.10
C ASN A 386 -6.90 -19.09 -23.18
N GLY A 387 -6.61 -19.49 -24.42
CA GLY A 387 -7.53 -19.27 -25.55
C GLY A 387 -7.75 -17.80 -25.89
N TRP A 388 -6.85 -16.89 -25.50
CA TRP A 388 -7.03 -15.46 -25.70
C TRP A 388 -7.25 -15.08 -27.17
N GLU A 389 -6.51 -15.70 -28.09
CA GLU A 389 -6.60 -15.39 -29.53
C GLU A 389 -8.04 -15.58 -30.04
N GLU A 390 -8.59 -16.79 -29.87
CA GLU A 390 -9.97 -17.13 -30.21
C GLU A 390 -11.00 -16.28 -29.42
N PHE A 391 -10.76 -16.08 -28.12
CA PHE A 391 -11.66 -15.29 -27.29
C PHE A 391 -11.77 -13.84 -27.77
N SER A 392 -10.64 -13.26 -28.15
CA SER A 392 -10.51 -11.86 -28.55
C SER A 392 -11.13 -11.54 -29.92
N GLU A 393 -11.46 -12.56 -30.71
CA GLU A 393 -12.19 -12.38 -31.95
C GLU A 393 -13.62 -11.84 -31.69
N GLY A 394 -13.92 -10.71 -32.31
CA GLY A 394 -15.19 -9.99 -32.13
C GLY A 394 -15.38 -9.34 -30.75
N LEU A 395 -14.31 -9.28 -29.93
CA LEU A 395 -14.34 -8.68 -28.59
C LEU A 395 -14.41 -7.16 -28.69
N SER A 396 -15.54 -6.59 -28.23
CA SER A 396 -15.70 -5.13 -28.10
C SER A 396 -14.96 -4.59 -26.88
N TRP A 397 -14.45 -3.37 -26.94
CA TRP A 397 -13.76 -2.75 -25.81
C TRP A 397 -14.55 -1.54 -25.32
N GLU A 398 -14.72 -1.40 -24.02
CA GLU A 398 -15.32 -0.25 -23.36
C GLU A 398 -14.37 0.25 -22.28
N ILE A 399 -13.97 1.51 -22.31
CA ILE A 399 -13.12 2.11 -21.29
C ILE A 399 -13.95 3.12 -20.50
N ILE A 400 -13.97 2.97 -19.18
CA ILE A 400 -14.66 3.86 -18.26
C ILE A 400 -13.62 4.64 -17.48
N TYR A 401 -13.57 5.95 -17.73
CA TYR A 401 -12.78 6.92 -16.98
C TYR A 401 -13.56 7.35 -15.73
N ILE A 402 -13.04 7.00 -14.56
CA ILE A 402 -13.61 7.36 -13.26
C ILE A 402 -12.82 8.54 -12.69
N GLN A 403 -13.50 9.67 -12.48
CA GLN A 403 -12.92 10.88 -11.91
C GLN A 403 -13.58 11.24 -10.59
N HIS A 404 -12.83 11.89 -9.69
CA HIS A 404 -13.45 12.52 -8.52
C HIS A 404 -14.38 13.65 -8.98
N ALA A 405 -15.48 13.89 -8.25
CA ALA A 405 -16.44 14.95 -8.58
C ALA A 405 -15.80 16.36 -8.65
N ASP A 406 -14.74 16.58 -7.87
CA ASP A 406 -14.00 17.85 -7.87
C ASP A 406 -12.96 17.97 -8.99
N SER A 407 -12.70 16.89 -9.74
CA SER A 407 -11.79 16.92 -10.90
C SER A 407 -12.48 17.58 -12.09
N THR A 408 -11.68 18.23 -12.96
CA THR A 408 -12.20 18.76 -14.22
C THR A 408 -12.70 17.60 -15.10
N PRO A 409 -14.01 17.55 -15.43
CA PRO A 409 -14.56 16.40 -16.14
C PRO A 409 -13.95 16.25 -17.53
N MET A 410 -13.62 15.01 -17.88
CA MET A 410 -13.19 14.67 -19.22
C MET A 410 -14.39 14.77 -20.17
N THR A 411 -14.32 15.70 -21.13
CA THR A 411 -15.43 15.95 -22.07
C THR A 411 -15.15 15.44 -23.48
N GLY A 412 -13.88 15.24 -23.82
CA GLY A 412 -13.43 14.84 -25.15
C GLY A 412 -13.15 13.35 -25.28
N TRP A 413 -13.17 12.86 -26.53
CA TRP A 413 -12.65 11.54 -26.86
C TRP A 413 -11.15 11.44 -26.55
N GLN A 414 -10.72 10.36 -25.92
CA GLN A 414 -9.32 10.10 -25.61
C GLN A 414 -8.63 9.44 -26.80
N ARG A 415 -7.66 10.15 -27.36
CA ARG A 415 -6.96 9.76 -28.59
C ARG A 415 -6.01 8.60 -28.33
N CYS A 416 -5.77 7.79 -29.35
CA CYS A 416 -4.64 6.87 -29.42
C CYS A 416 -3.70 7.37 -30.52
N GLY A 417 -2.49 7.79 -30.14
CA GLY A 417 -1.48 8.31 -31.07
C GLY A 417 -1.45 9.84 -31.23
N PRO A 418 -0.51 10.33 -32.05
CA PRO A 418 -0.28 11.76 -32.29
C PRO A 418 -1.48 12.45 -32.96
N LEU A 419 -1.50 13.79 -32.94
CA LEU A 419 -2.51 14.58 -33.66
C LEU A 419 -2.36 14.39 -35.17
N GLU A 420 -1.12 14.29 -35.64
CA GLU A 420 -0.75 14.03 -37.04
C GLU A 420 -0.35 12.56 -37.18
N THR A 421 -1.10 11.80 -37.98
CA THR A 421 -0.90 10.36 -38.16
C THR A 421 0.16 10.01 -39.22
N GLU A 422 0.81 11.00 -39.83
CA GLU A 422 1.72 10.83 -40.97
C GLU A 422 3.00 10.04 -40.64
N ASN A 423 3.41 10.05 -39.36
CA ASN A 423 4.62 9.39 -38.88
C ASN A 423 4.36 8.01 -38.23
N LEU A 424 3.17 7.44 -38.37
CA LEU A 424 2.83 6.14 -37.78
C LEU A 424 3.23 4.98 -38.71
N THR A 425 3.81 3.94 -38.13
CA THR A 425 4.06 2.68 -38.84
C THR A 425 2.73 1.98 -39.22
N LEU A 426 2.78 1.04 -40.16
CA LEU A 426 1.61 0.26 -40.56
C LEU A 426 0.94 -0.44 -39.36
N ALA A 427 1.76 -1.01 -38.45
CA ALA A 427 1.27 -1.67 -37.24
C ALA A 427 0.58 -0.69 -36.27
N GLU A 428 1.12 0.52 -36.12
CA GLU A 428 0.51 1.56 -35.28
C GLU A 428 -0.80 2.06 -35.89
N ASN A 429 -0.89 2.19 -37.21
CA ASN A 429 -2.12 2.56 -37.90
C ASN A 429 -3.25 1.55 -37.65
N VAL A 430 -2.94 0.24 -37.63
CA VAL A 430 -3.92 -0.80 -37.27
C VAL A 430 -4.43 -0.61 -35.82
N ILE A 431 -3.55 -0.27 -34.88
CA ILE A 431 -3.93 -0.01 -33.49
C ILE A 431 -4.77 1.26 -33.35
N VAL A 432 -4.43 2.33 -34.07
CA VAL A 432 -5.20 3.58 -34.08
C VAL A 432 -6.60 3.37 -34.67
N ALA A 433 -6.70 2.64 -35.79
CA ALA A 433 -7.98 2.27 -36.40
C ALA A 433 -8.82 1.42 -35.43
N PHE A 434 -8.21 0.40 -34.81
CA PHE A 434 -8.85 -0.41 -33.77
C PHE A 434 -9.40 0.47 -32.63
N TRP A 435 -8.59 1.40 -32.11
CA TRP A 435 -9.00 2.29 -31.03
C TRP A 435 -10.18 3.20 -31.42
N LYS A 436 -10.21 3.68 -32.66
CA LYS A 436 -11.26 4.57 -33.16
C LYS A 436 -12.59 3.85 -33.41
N GLU A 437 -12.53 2.60 -33.88
CA GLU A 437 -13.71 1.88 -34.37
C GLU A 437 -14.29 0.89 -33.35
N ASN A 438 -13.43 0.28 -32.53
CA ASN A 438 -13.79 -0.88 -31.69
C ASN A 438 -13.73 -0.60 -30.18
N VAL A 439 -13.21 0.56 -29.77
CA VAL A 439 -13.19 0.98 -28.37
C VAL A 439 -14.26 2.03 -28.17
N ARG A 440 -15.17 1.84 -27.22
CA ARG A 440 -16.08 2.89 -26.73
C ARG A 440 -15.53 3.46 -25.45
N GLN A 441 -15.79 4.74 -25.21
CA GLN A 441 -15.22 5.46 -24.07
C GLN A 441 -16.31 6.18 -23.29
N TYR A 442 -16.24 6.09 -21.98
CA TYR A 442 -17.20 6.66 -21.07
C TYR A 442 -16.50 7.38 -19.93
N GLN A 443 -17.14 8.39 -19.39
CA GLN A 443 -16.68 9.15 -18.23
C GLN A 443 -17.75 9.12 -17.15
N VAL A 444 -17.32 9.01 -15.89
CA VAL A 444 -18.17 9.22 -14.73
C VAL A 444 -17.44 9.98 -13.65
N SER A 445 -18.14 10.93 -13.03
CA SER A 445 -17.69 11.65 -11.84
C SER A 445 -18.33 11.03 -10.61
N VAL A 446 -17.52 10.71 -9.60
CA VAL A 446 -17.96 10.05 -8.36
C VAL A 446 -17.68 10.96 -7.15
N SER A 447 -18.68 11.15 -6.28
CA SER A 447 -18.57 11.91 -5.03
C SER A 447 -18.81 11.01 -3.82
N SER A 448 -18.27 11.35 -2.65
CA SER A 448 -18.65 10.71 -1.38
C SER A 448 -20.12 10.94 -1.03
N ARG A 449 -20.74 12.05 -1.48
CA ARG A 449 -22.16 12.35 -1.25
C ARG A 449 -23.11 11.41 -2.00
N ASP A 450 -22.60 10.69 -2.99
CA ASP A 450 -23.36 9.68 -3.72
C ASP A 450 -23.62 8.42 -2.87
N PHE A 451 -22.94 8.32 -1.71
CA PHE A 451 -22.98 7.18 -0.81
C PHE A 451 -23.11 7.70 0.64
N PRO A 452 -24.30 8.17 1.06
CA PRO A 452 -24.49 8.63 2.43
C PRO A 452 -24.14 7.50 3.41
N ARG A 453 -23.20 7.76 4.33
CA ARG A 453 -23.12 7.00 5.58
C ARG A 453 -24.45 7.23 6.31
N GLU A 454 -25.00 6.22 6.99
CA GLU A 454 -25.77 6.54 8.19
C GLU A 454 -24.87 7.42 9.04
N GLU A 455 -25.29 8.66 9.28
CA GLU A 455 -24.47 9.72 9.85
C GLU A 455 -23.71 9.18 11.06
N ALA A 456 -22.38 9.15 10.97
CA ALA A 456 -21.58 8.98 12.16
C ALA A 456 -21.93 10.17 13.07
N PRO A 457 -22.14 9.96 14.39
CA PRO A 457 -22.37 11.07 15.29
C PRO A 457 -21.20 12.07 15.17
N PRO A 458 -21.47 13.38 15.26
CA PRO A 458 -20.51 14.41 14.95
C PRO A 458 -19.20 14.17 15.70
N THR A 459 -18.09 14.31 14.98
CA THR A 459 -16.76 14.19 15.54
C THR A 459 -16.59 15.23 16.65
N VAL A 460 -15.76 14.93 17.65
CA VAL A 460 -15.54 15.77 18.85
C VAL A 460 -15.17 17.24 18.52
N GLU A 461 -14.66 17.51 17.30
CA GLU A 461 -14.39 18.86 16.79
C GLU A 461 -15.65 19.63 16.38
N GLU A 462 -16.70 18.97 15.86
CA GLU A 462 -17.98 19.62 15.52
C GLU A 462 -18.83 19.88 16.78
N GLN A 463 -18.71 19.05 17.82
CA GLN A 463 -19.35 19.29 19.12
C GLN A 463 -18.76 20.50 19.83
N ARG A 464 -17.44 20.72 19.74
CA ARG A 464 -16.78 21.90 20.33
C ARG A 464 -17.13 23.20 19.64
N GLN A 465 -17.39 23.19 18.32
CA GLN A 465 -17.82 24.40 17.61
C GLN A 465 -19.26 24.81 17.93
N GLN A 466 -20.13 23.85 18.26
CA GLN A 466 -21.50 24.12 18.72
C GLN A 466 -21.54 24.66 20.15
N GLU A 467 -20.61 24.24 21.02
CA GLU A 467 -20.48 24.76 22.39
C GLU A 467 -19.86 26.17 22.46
N THR A 468 -19.06 26.59 21.48
CA THR A 468 -18.50 27.96 21.43
C THR A 468 -19.45 29.01 20.84
N ASN A 469 -20.56 28.59 20.21
CA ASN A 469 -21.52 29.48 19.56
C ASN A 469 -22.92 29.46 20.22
N SER A 470 -23.05 28.87 21.42
CA SER A 470 -24.28 28.92 22.24
C SER A 470 -24.11 29.80 23.48
#